data_AF-A0A933ZZA3-F1
#
_entry.id   AF-A0A933ZZA3-F1
#
_cell.length_a   1.000
_cell.length_b   1.000
_cell.length_c   1.000
_cell.angle_alpha   90.00
_cell.angle_beta   90.00
_cell.angle_gamma   90.00
#
_symmetry.space_group_name_H-M   'P 1'
#
loop_
_entity.id
_entity.type
_entity.pdbx_description
1 polymer ?
#
loop_
_entity_poly.entity_id
_entity_poly.type
_entity_poly.pdbx_seq_one_letter_code
_entity_poly.pdbx_strand_id
1 'polypeptide(L)'
;MSARMPLFRLPDEQGSEVGTLDAHQRAPCLVALLHGDGGGDPACAQPLEELARRSRSSGLEGAAVFGVSLGRQLSGWAAGAPFPVLREGDASVAGAMAVATGRAPGEPLLVAADRYGEICGAWLVHGRTAQETIDDAVEAVRFVEQQCPE
;
A
#
# COMPACT_ATOMS: atom_id res chain seq x y z
N MET A 1 2.77 -21.03 7.87
CA MET A 1 3.84 -20.01 7.76
C MET A 1 3.15 -18.68 7.58
N SER A 2 3.50 -17.66 8.37
CA SER A 2 2.96 -16.30 8.23
C SER A 2 3.53 -15.66 6.95
N ALA A 3 2.68 -15.01 6.16
CA ALA A 3 3.12 -14.32 4.95
C ALA A 3 3.86 -13.02 5.30
N ARG A 4 4.86 -12.64 4.50
CA ARG A 4 5.67 -11.44 4.75
C ARG A 4 5.57 -10.45 3.62
N MET A 5 5.58 -9.17 3.98
CA MET A 5 5.63 -8.04 3.06
C MET A 5 6.91 -8.14 2.23
N PRO A 6 6.81 -8.25 0.89
CA PRO A 6 7.96 -8.14 0.00
C PRO A 6 8.77 -6.87 0.25
N LEU A 7 10.09 -7.02 0.30
CA LEU A 7 11.02 -5.90 0.42
C LEU A 7 11.38 -5.41 -0.98
N PHE A 8 11.13 -4.13 -1.24
CA PHE A 8 11.46 -3.51 -2.52
C PHE A 8 11.89 -2.05 -2.34
N ARG A 9 12.52 -1.53 -3.39
CA ARG A 9 12.69 -0.10 -3.65
C ARG A 9 12.23 0.17 -5.08
N LEU A 10 11.46 1.23 -5.24
CA LEU A 10 10.98 1.69 -6.54
C LEU A 10 11.23 3.20 -6.62
N PRO A 11 11.42 3.76 -7.83
CA PRO A 11 11.52 5.18 -8.00
C PRO A 11 10.17 5.85 -7.69
N ASP A 12 10.22 6.93 -6.91
CA ASP A 12 9.15 7.91 -6.85
C ASP A 12 9.15 8.82 -8.09
N GLU A 13 8.27 9.80 -8.09
CA GLU A 13 8.07 10.74 -9.21
C GLU A 13 9.27 11.69 -9.42
N GLN A 14 10.16 11.81 -8.43
CA GLN A 14 11.40 12.58 -8.50
C GLN A 14 12.60 11.68 -8.85
N GLY A 15 12.38 10.38 -9.02
CA GLY A 15 13.41 9.37 -9.30
C GLY A 15 14.15 8.90 -8.04
N SER A 16 13.71 9.29 -6.84
CA SER A 16 14.28 8.79 -5.59
C SER A 16 13.80 7.37 -5.33
N GLU A 17 14.72 6.45 -5.07
CA GLU A 17 14.38 5.08 -4.74
C GLU A 17 13.95 4.97 -3.27
N VAL A 18 12.68 4.61 -3.05
CA VAL A 18 12.11 4.35 -1.73
C VAL A 18 11.21 3.12 -1.78
N GLY A 19 10.95 2.49 -0.63
CA GLY A 19 9.96 1.41 -0.57
C GLY A 19 9.88 0.74 0.79
N THR A 20 9.32 -0.46 0.80
CA THR A 20 9.13 -1.24 2.04
C THR A 20 10.44 -1.61 2.71
N LEU A 21 11.55 -1.67 1.96
CA LEU A 21 12.88 -1.93 2.54
C LEU A 21 13.28 -0.86 3.57
N ASP A 22 12.90 0.41 3.35
CA ASP A 22 13.27 1.53 4.23
C ASP A 22 12.40 1.62 5.49
N ALA A 23 11.18 1.08 5.39
CA ALA A 23 10.21 0.97 6.48
C ALA A 23 10.31 -0.34 7.28
N HIS A 24 11.04 -1.33 6.74
CA HIS A 24 11.10 -2.67 7.32
C HIS A 24 11.57 -2.64 8.78
N GLN A 25 10.87 -3.35 9.65
CA GLN A 25 11.21 -3.50 11.08
C GLN A 25 11.13 -2.20 11.91
N ARG A 26 10.48 -1.13 11.39
CA ARG A 26 10.40 0.16 12.08
C ARG A 26 8.98 0.64 12.35
N ALA A 27 8.06 0.33 11.45
CA ALA A 27 6.70 0.84 11.46
C ALA A 27 5.77 -0.17 10.78
N PRO A 28 4.48 -0.21 11.15
CA PRO A 28 3.49 -0.83 10.29
C PRO A 28 3.50 -0.24 8.90
N CYS A 29 3.14 -1.06 7.91
CA CYS A 29 3.20 -0.69 6.52
C CYS A 29 1.87 -0.89 5.80
N LEU A 30 1.45 0.11 5.03
CA LEU A 30 0.32 0.05 4.11
C LEU A 30 0.84 0.26 2.69
N VAL A 31 0.58 -0.71 1.81
CA VAL A 31 0.94 -0.63 0.39
C VAL A 31 -0.32 -0.76 -0.45
N ALA A 32 -0.64 0.29 -1.21
CA ALA A 32 -1.73 0.28 -2.18
C ALA A 32 -1.17 -0.01 -3.58
N LEU A 33 -1.38 -1.21 -4.09
CA LEU A 33 -1.09 -1.61 -5.47
C LEU A 33 -2.29 -1.26 -6.35
N LEU A 34 -2.09 -0.44 -7.39
CA LEU A 34 -3.19 0.14 -8.19
C LEU A 34 -2.83 0.19 -9.67
N HIS A 35 -3.81 0.02 -10.56
CA HIS A 35 -3.56 -0.01 -12.02
C HIS A 35 -3.11 1.32 -12.64
N GLY A 36 -3.30 2.44 -11.95
CA GLY A 36 -3.05 3.81 -12.44
C GLY A 36 -4.29 4.70 -12.42
N ASP A 37 -4.14 5.98 -12.77
CA ASP A 37 -5.24 6.96 -12.82
C ASP A 37 -5.83 7.15 -14.24
N GLY A 38 -5.16 6.62 -15.27
CA GLY A 38 -5.57 6.72 -16.66
C GLY A 38 -6.40 5.54 -17.17
N GLY A 39 -7.58 5.83 -17.72
CA GLY A 39 -8.31 4.92 -18.64
C GLY A 39 -9.57 4.24 -18.11
N GLY A 40 -10.28 4.85 -17.17
CA GLY A 40 -11.66 4.47 -16.85
C GLY A 40 -11.84 3.57 -15.63
N ASP A 41 -10.83 3.45 -14.76
CA ASP A 41 -10.97 2.79 -13.45
C ASP A 41 -10.95 3.80 -12.29
N PRO A 42 -12.07 4.50 -12.01
CA PRO A 42 -12.17 5.43 -10.90
C PRO A 42 -11.98 4.75 -9.53
N ALA A 43 -12.13 3.43 -9.44
CA ALA A 43 -11.98 2.71 -8.18
C ALA A 43 -10.50 2.67 -7.72
N CYS A 44 -9.53 2.87 -8.62
CA CYS A 44 -8.11 2.97 -8.24
C CYS A 44 -7.72 4.35 -7.67
N ALA A 45 -8.47 5.41 -7.96
CA ALA A 45 -8.16 6.75 -7.44
C ALA A 45 -8.64 6.95 -5.99
N GLN A 46 -9.80 6.41 -5.64
CA GLN A 46 -10.43 6.60 -4.33
C GLN A 46 -9.59 6.11 -3.13
N PRO A 47 -8.88 4.96 -3.21
CA PRO A 47 -7.99 4.53 -2.13
C PRO A 47 -6.86 5.52 -1.86
N LEU A 48 -6.30 6.16 -2.89
CA LEU A 48 -5.25 7.16 -2.71
C LEU A 48 -5.79 8.43 -2.04
N GLU A 49 -6.99 8.86 -2.43
CA GLU A 49 -7.70 9.97 -1.79
C GLU A 49 -7.91 9.73 -0.31
N GLU A 50 -8.45 8.57 0.04
CA GLU A 50 -8.76 8.22 1.41
C GLU A 50 -7.49 7.99 2.24
N LEU A 51 -6.46 7.32 1.69
CA LEU A 51 -5.16 7.20 2.35
C LEU A 51 -4.56 8.59 2.60
N ALA A 52 -4.58 9.49 1.62
CA ALA A 52 -4.04 10.83 1.78
C ALA A 52 -4.81 11.65 2.80
N ARG A 53 -6.13 11.53 2.84
CA ARG A 53 -6.98 12.15 3.86
C ARG A 53 -6.60 11.65 5.26
N ARG A 54 -6.44 10.34 5.43
CA ARG A 54 -6.09 9.71 6.71
C ARG A 54 -4.68 10.05 7.18
N SER A 55 -3.70 10.06 6.28
CA SER A 55 -2.34 10.49 6.59
C SER A 55 -2.29 11.94 7.06
N ARG A 56 -3.08 12.85 6.44
CA ARG A 56 -3.16 14.26 6.87
C ARG A 56 -3.90 14.46 8.19
N SER A 57 -4.83 13.58 8.54
CA SER A 57 -5.64 13.70 9.77
C SER A 57 -5.11 12.87 10.94
N SER A 58 -3.82 12.50 10.94
CA SER A 58 -3.18 11.60 11.92
C SER A 58 -3.77 10.19 12.03
N GLY A 59 -4.67 9.79 11.13
CA GLY A 59 -5.29 8.46 11.15
C GLY A 59 -4.31 7.32 10.89
N LEU A 60 -3.17 7.63 10.28
CA LEU A 60 -2.06 6.73 9.93
C LEU A 60 -0.74 7.17 10.59
N GLU A 61 -0.80 7.91 11.69
CA GLU A 61 0.41 8.35 12.40
C GLU A 61 1.27 7.15 12.80
N GLY A 62 2.57 7.20 12.49
CA GLY A 62 3.52 6.12 12.75
C GLY A 62 3.54 4.99 11.72
N ALA A 63 2.60 4.93 10.76
CA ALA A 63 2.60 3.95 9.69
C ALA A 63 3.35 4.45 8.44
N ALA A 64 4.12 3.57 7.80
CA ALA A 64 4.68 3.81 6.47
C ALA A 64 3.64 3.51 5.40
N VAL A 65 3.33 4.49 4.55
CA VAL A 65 2.32 4.34 3.48
C VAL A 65 3.00 4.47 2.12
N PHE A 66 2.61 3.63 1.17
CA PHE A 66 3.11 3.67 -0.20
C PHE A 66 1.96 3.44 -1.19
N GLY A 67 1.88 4.28 -2.23
CA GLY A 67 1.11 3.97 -3.43
C GLY A 67 2.02 3.34 -4.48
N VAL A 68 1.62 2.26 -5.15
CA VAL A 68 2.38 1.59 -6.20
C VAL A 68 1.52 1.47 -7.45
N SER A 69 1.99 2.06 -8.55
CA SER A 69 1.37 1.99 -9.86
C SER A 69 1.79 0.73 -10.63
N LEU A 70 0.84 -0.16 -10.93
CA LEU A 70 1.00 -1.41 -11.69
C LEU A 70 0.90 -1.17 -13.20
N GLY A 71 1.87 -0.42 -13.75
CA GLY A 71 2.00 -0.18 -15.18
C GLY A 71 1.65 1.25 -15.61
N ARG A 72 0.40 1.71 -15.44
CA ARG A 72 0.02 3.10 -15.80
C ARG A 72 0.26 4.04 -14.62
N GLN A 73 0.87 5.17 -14.92
CA GLN A 73 1.26 6.16 -13.91
C GLN A 73 0.05 6.66 -13.10
N LEU A 74 0.30 7.04 -11.85
CA LEU A 74 -0.64 7.73 -10.95
C LEU A 74 -0.33 9.23 -10.95
N SER A 75 -0.28 9.81 -12.15
CA SER A 75 0.29 11.14 -12.42
C SER A 75 -0.39 12.29 -11.67
N GLY A 76 -1.69 12.19 -11.37
CA GLY A 76 -2.42 13.18 -10.57
C GLY A 76 -2.08 13.16 -9.08
N TRP A 77 -1.46 12.10 -8.58
CA TRP A 77 -1.15 11.90 -7.15
C TRP A 77 0.30 12.21 -6.79
N ALA A 78 1.19 12.15 -7.78
CA ALA A 78 2.62 12.36 -7.71
C ALA A 78 3.07 13.55 -6.84
N ALA A 79 2.41 14.71 -6.98
CA ALA A 79 2.82 15.96 -6.35
C ALA A 79 2.05 16.30 -5.06
N GLY A 80 0.96 15.58 -4.76
CA GLY A 80 -0.01 15.97 -3.72
C GLY A 80 -0.18 14.97 -2.58
N ALA A 81 0.28 13.73 -2.76
CA ALA A 81 0.18 12.70 -1.74
C ALA A 81 1.12 12.99 -0.54
N PRO A 82 0.67 12.79 0.72
CA PRO A 82 1.52 12.90 1.90
C PRO A 82 2.47 11.69 2.08
N PHE A 83 2.56 10.82 1.08
CA PHE A 83 3.36 9.61 1.07
C PHE A 83 3.90 9.36 -0.34
N PRO A 84 4.97 8.55 -0.49
CA PRO A 84 5.52 8.25 -1.81
C PRO A 84 4.54 7.48 -2.69
N VAL A 85 4.42 7.94 -3.94
CA VAL A 85 3.74 7.23 -5.02
C VAL A 85 4.83 6.73 -5.96
N LEU A 86 4.88 5.42 -6.12
CA LEU A 86 5.97 4.69 -6.72
C LEU A 86 5.53 4.07 -8.03
N ARG A 87 6.45 4.03 -8.98
CA ARG A 87 6.20 3.42 -10.29
C ARG A 87 6.89 2.08 -10.40
N GLU A 88 6.11 1.05 -10.69
CA GLU A 88 6.64 -0.25 -11.06
C GLU A 88 6.92 -0.31 -12.56
N GLY A 89 8.10 -0.80 -12.93
CA GLY A 89 8.53 -0.92 -14.33
C GLY A 89 8.49 -2.35 -14.90
N ASP A 90 8.74 -3.37 -14.08
CA ASP A 90 9.01 -4.75 -14.52
C ASP A 90 8.09 -5.81 -13.91
N ALA A 91 7.01 -5.40 -13.24
CA ALA A 91 6.03 -6.27 -12.56
C ALA A 91 6.61 -7.17 -11.44
N SER A 92 7.83 -6.89 -10.96
CA SER A 92 8.49 -7.68 -9.91
C SER A 92 7.81 -7.58 -8.54
N VAL A 93 7.33 -6.38 -8.16
CA VAL A 93 6.59 -6.13 -6.92
C VAL A 93 5.17 -6.70 -7.02
N ALA A 94 4.48 -6.53 -8.14
CA ALA A 94 3.16 -7.12 -8.38
C ALA A 94 3.20 -8.65 -8.23
N GLY A 95 4.20 -9.30 -8.83
CA GLY A 95 4.41 -10.74 -8.72
C GLY A 95 4.74 -11.17 -7.29
N ALA A 96 5.64 -10.47 -6.61
CA ALA A 96 6.00 -10.78 -5.22
C ALA A 96 4.81 -10.60 -4.25
N MET A 97 4.01 -9.55 -4.43
CA MET A 97 2.81 -9.30 -3.64
C MET A 97 1.74 -10.35 -3.88
N ALA A 98 1.53 -10.76 -5.14
CA ALA A 98 0.61 -11.85 -5.48
C ALA A 98 0.98 -13.15 -4.74
N VAL A 99 2.27 -13.54 -4.76
CA VAL A 99 2.76 -14.72 -4.03
C VAL A 99 2.55 -14.55 -2.52
N ALA A 100 2.91 -13.40 -1.95
CA ALA A 100 2.80 -13.17 -0.51
C ALA A 100 1.35 -13.15 -0.01
N THR A 101 0.41 -12.65 -0.81
CA THR A 101 -1.00 -12.50 -0.43
C THR A 101 -1.90 -13.63 -0.92
N GLY A 102 -1.39 -14.54 -1.75
CA GLY A 102 -2.20 -15.58 -2.41
C GLY A 102 -3.20 -15.03 -3.43
N ARG A 103 -2.91 -13.85 -3.99
CA ARG A 103 -3.75 -13.11 -4.96
C ARG A 103 -3.21 -13.26 -6.38
N ALA A 104 -4.00 -12.85 -7.37
CA ALA A 104 -3.53 -12.89 -8.76
C ALA A 104 -2.59 -11.70 -9.04
N PRO A 105 -1.52 -11.89 -9.85
CA PRO A 105 -0.66 -10.80 -10.26
C PRO A 105 -1.44 -9.69 -10.94
N GLY A 106 -1.14 -8.45 -10.58
CA GLY A 106 -1.81 -7.28 -11.14
C GLY A 106 -3.18 -7.01 -10.55
N GLU A 107 -3.67 -7.72 -9.52
CA GLU A 107 -4.88 -7.29 -8.80
C GLU A 107 -4.60 -5.99 -8.02
N PRO A 108 -5.53 -5.01 -8.01
CA PRO A 108 -5.38 -3.81 -7.21
C PRO A 108 -5.74 -4.14 -5.77
N LEU A 109 -4.77 -3.94 -4.89
CA LEU A 109 -4.78 -4.44 -3.52
C LEU A 109 -4.35 -3.35 -2.55
N LEU A 110 -5.00 -3.28 -1.41
CA LEU A 110 -4.41 -2.69 -0.21
C LEU A 110 -3.83 -3.84 0.62
N VAL A 111 -2.55 -3.75 0.96
CA VAL A 111 -1.86 -4.73 1.79
C VAL A 111 -1.37 -4.04 3.06
N ALA A 112 -1.67 -4.63 4.21
CA ALA A 112 -1.22 -4.17 5.50
C ALA A 112 -0.24 -5.16 6.13
N ALA A 113 0.84 -4.65 6.69
CA ALA A 113 1.78 -5.43 7.49
C ALA A 113 2.09 -4.73 8.81
N ASP A 114 2.42 -5.53 9.82
CA ASP A 114 2.88 -5.03 11.11
C ASP A 114 4.31 -4.48 11.05
N ARG A 115 4.80 -4.00 12.19
CA ARG A 115 6.17 -3.47 12.30
C ARG A 115 7.24 -4.51 11.96
N TYR A 116 6.99 -5.81 12.07
CA TYR A 116 7.95 -6.87 11.74
C TYR A 116 7.89 -7.28 10.25
N GLY A 117 6.96 -6.69 9.50
CA GLY A 117 6.71 -7.00 8.09
C GLY A 117 5.86 -8.24 7.88
N GLU A 118 5.16 -8.73 8.90
CA GLU A 118 4.16 -9.80 8.72
C GLU A 118 2.87 -9.22 8.17
N ILE A 119 2.32 -9.85 7.13
CA ILE A 119 1.09 -9.38 6.49
C ILE A 119 -0.09 -9.68 7.42
N CYS A 120 -0.75 -8.63 7.88
CA CYS A 120 -1.95 -8.70 8.72
C CYS A 120 -3.23 -8.79 7.86
N GLY A 121 -3.17 -8.34 6.61
CA GLY A 121 -4.30 -8.47 5.68
C GLY A 121 -4.00 -7.95 4.28
N ALA A 122 -4.82 -8.39 3.32
CA ALA A 122 -4.79 -7.97 1.93
C ALA A 122 -6.22 -7.92 1.36
N TRP A 123 -6.62 -6.74 0.89
CA TRP A 123 -7.98 -6.46 0.44
C TRP A 123 -7.97 -6.03 -1.02
N LEU A 124 -8.87 -6.60 -1.81
CA LEU A 124 -9.14 -6.12 -3.16
C LEU A 124 -9.75 -4.72 -3.07
N VAL A 125 -9.19 -3.80 -3.85
CA VAL A 125 -9.69 -2.44 -3.98
C VAL A 125 -11.05 -2.43 -4.69
N HIS A 126 -11.24 -3.33 -5.64
CA HIS A 126 -12.49 -3.46 -6.38
C HIS A 126 -13.57 -4.17 -5.54
N GLY A 127 -14.81 -3.67 -5.63
CA GLY A 127 -15.98 -4.29 -5.00
C GLY A 127 -16.27 -3.83 -3.56
N ARG A 128 -15.49 -2.88 -3.03
CA ARG A 128 -15.70 -2.24 -1.73
C ARG A 128 -15.50 -0.74 -1.86
N THR A 129 -15.99 0.04 -0.90
CA THR A 129 -15.60 1.45 -0.85
C THR A 129 -14.15 1.58 -0.38
N ALA A 130 -13.47 2.65 -0.81
CA ALA A 130 -12.12 2.96 -0.34
C ALA A 130 -12.08 3.12 1.19
N GLN A 131 -13.11 3.75 1.76
CA GLN A 131 -13.24 3.95 3.20
C GLN A 131 -13.28 2.62 3.96
N GLU A 132 -14.16 1.70 3.60
CA GLU A 132 -14.26 0.38 4.26
C GLU A 132 -12.94 -0.39 4.16
N THR A 133 -12.31 -0.37 2.99
CA THR A 133 -11.04 -1.08 2.76
C THR A 133 -9.92 -0.55 3.65
N ILE A 134 -9.84 0.77 3.82
CA ILE A 134 -8.80 1.42 4.63
C ILE A 134 -9.10 1.32 6.13
N ASP A 135 -10.37 1.38 6.53
CA ASP A 135 -10.77 1.15 7.93
C ASP A 135 -10.37 -0.26 8.39
N ASP A 136 -10.68 -1.29 7.61
CA ASP A 136 -10.27 -2.66 7.90
C ASP A 136 -8.74 -2.81 8.01
N ALA A 137 -8.00 -2.16 7.10
CA ALA A 137 -6.54 -2.24 7.10
C ALA A 137 -5.91 -1.58 8.33
N VAL A 138 -6.43 -0.43 8.73
CA VAL A 138 -5.98 0.28 9.94
C VAL A 138 -6.34 -0.51 11.19
N GLU A 139 -7.54 -1.08 11.25
CA GLU A 139 -7.97 -1.91 12.36
C GLU A 139 -7.10 -3.17 12.49
N ALA A 140 -6.80 -3.85 11.39
CA ALA A 140 -5.94 -5.04 11.38
C ALA A 140 -4.55 -4.75 11.95
N VAL A 141 -3.93 -3.63 11.53
CA VAL A 141 -2.63 -3.20 12.07
C VAL A 141 -2.71 -2.90 13.56
N ARG A 142 -3.70 -2.10 13.98
CA ARG A 142 -3.87 -1.72 15.39
C ARG A 142 -4.13 -2.91 16.29
N PHE A 143 -4.92 -3.87 15.80
CA PHE A 143 -5.20 -5.10 16.54
C PHE A 143 -3.91 -5.88 16.80
N VAL A 144 -3.07 -6.06 15.77
CA VAL A 144 -1.79 -6.78 15.91
C VAL A 144 -0.84 -6.05 16.86
N GLU A 145 -0.74 -4.72 16.77
CA GLU A 145 0.08 -3.93 17.69
C GLU A 145 -0.38 -4.04 19.15
N GLN A 146 -1.68 -4.13 19.41
CA GLN A 146 -2.23 -4.30 20.76
C GLN A 146 -2.05 -5.71 21.32
N GLN A 147 -1.99 -6.74 20.47
CA GLN A 147 -1.77 -8.13 20.91
C GLN A 147 -0.28 -8.44 21.18
N CYS A 148 0.62 -7.63 20.62
CA CYS A 148 2.06 -7.74 20.80
C CYS A 148 2.65 -6.45 21.42
N PRO A 149 2.17 -6.02 22.61
CA PRO A 149 2.81 -4.92 23.33
C PRO A 149 4.21 -5.36 23.74
N GLU A 150 5.15 -4.42 23.72
CA GLU A 150 6.57 -4.64 24.06
C GLU A 150 6.80 -5.32 25.41
#